data_AF-A0A7Y9HZL4-F1
#
_entry.id   AF-A0A7Y9HZL4-F1
#
_cell.length_a   1.000
_cell.length_b   1.000
_cell.length_c   1.000
_cell.angle_alpha   90.00
_cell.angle_beta   90.00
_cell.angle_gamma   90.00
#
_symmetry.space_group_name_H-M   'P 1'
#
loop_
_entity.id
_entity.type
_entity.pdbx_description
1 polymer ?
#
loop_
_entity_poly.entity_id
_entity_poly.type
_entity_poly.pdbx_seq_one_letter_code
_entity_poly.pdbx_strand_id
1 'polypeptide(L)'
;MNLYKFFFRLLLFILLTILSVIKTASAQMLFDNRGNGHLTETLSGDTDSNGLIVLTGKIISDKDNKPISYASISVPSGNCGTVADKDGDFYLKLSKVLLNDTIHISALGFRPKSFCVKNISIVLKYNPIITLNELDNQLKEVVISAKKINVRTLGNTSCSKSISVGFPLKALGSELGVRIALGKKTVLFRSFSFNISQTRLDTCTFRLNIYALHNGIPAENLLTQNILVGISKTGLYKIDLLPYKLLMQGDVAVSLEWVDGKSSTNVGAVFFSASLLSSCYHRENTGADWTRLKGIGAGFNLQVEDGD
;
A
#
# COMPACT_ATOMS: atom_id res chain seq x y z
N MET A 1 -41.26 -37.19 16.31
CA MET A 1 -41.48 -37.35 14.85
C MET A 1 -41.90 -36.01 14.21
N ASN A 2 -41.03 -34.98 14.17
CA ASN A 2 -41.35 -33.72 13.47
C ASN A 2 -40.16 -32.83 13.06
N LEU A 3 -38.93 -33.13 13.47
CA LEU A 3 -37.76 -32.34 13.05
C LEU A 3 -37.32 -32.70 11.61
N TYR A 4 -37.34 -33.99 11.26
CA TYR A 4 -36.97 -34.46 9.91
C TYR A 4 -37.96 -33.98 8.83
N LYS A 5 -39.27 -33.93 9.17
CA LYS A 5 -40.30 -33.35 8.28
C LYS A 5 -40.11 -31.85 8.07
N PHE A 6 -39.59 -31.13 9.06
CA PHE A 6 -39.29 -29.70 8.95
C PHE A 6 -38.09 -29.46 8.03
N PHE A 7 -36.98 -30.17 8.22
CA PHE A 7 -35.80 -30.05 7.35
C PHE A 7 -36.09 -30.47 5.91
N PHE A 8 -36.89 -31.54 5.71
CA PHE A 8 -37.30 -31.96 4.37
C PHE A 8 -38.17 -30.91 3.67
N ARG A 9 -39.11 -30.28 4.39
CA ARG A 9 -39.94 -29.18 3.85
C ARG A 9 -39.11 -27.93 3.53
N LEU A 10 -38.12 -27.61 4.36
CA LEU A 10 -37.22 -26.47 4.14
C LEU A 10 -36.33 -26.71 2.90
N LEU A 11 -35.75 -27.91 2.77
CA LEU A 11 -34.94 -28.28 1.61
C LEU A 11 -35.77 -28.28 0.32
N LEU A 12 -37.00 -28.81 0.37
CA LEU A 12 -37.92 -28.81 -0.78
C LEU A 12 -38.32 -27.38 -1.19
N PHE A 13 -38.52 -26.48 -0.22
CA PHE A 13 -38.83 -25.07 -0.48
C PHE A 13 -37.65 -24.34 -1.14
N ILE A 14 -36.42 -24.58 -0.67
CA ILE A 14 -35.18 -24.03 -1.27
C ILE A 14 -35.00 -24.57 -2.69
N LEU A 15 -35.24 -25.86 -2.92
CA LEU A 15 -35.12 -26.45 -4.25
C LEU A 15 -36.15 -25.87 -5.23
N LEU A 16 -37.40 -25.67 -4.78
CA LEU A 16 -38.47 -25.06 -5.58
C LEU A 16 -38.20 -23.58 -5.90
N THR A 17 -37.58 -22.83 -4.98
CA THR A 17 -37.17 -21.43 -5.25
C THR A 17 -36.03 -21.36 -6.25
N ILE A 18 -35.04 -22.25 -6.16
CA ILE A 18 -33.94 -22.33 -7.14
C ILE A 18 -34.49 -22.71 -8.53
N LEU A 19 -35.40 -23.70 -8.61
CA LEU A 19 -36.06 -24.09 -9.87
C LEU A 19 -36.93 -22.97 -10.46
N SER A 20 -37.59 -22.17 -9.61
CA SER A 20 -38.35 -20.99 -10.04
C SER A 20 -37.42 -19.93 -10.64
N VAL A 21 -36.31 -19.60 -9.97
CA VAL A 21 -35.31 -18.65 -10.48
C VAL A 21 -34.70 -19.12 -11.80
N ILE A 22 -34.41 -20.42 -11.94
CA ILE A 22 -33.88 -20.99 -13.20
C ILE A 22 -34.95 -20.93 -14.30
N LYS A 23 -36.22 -21.21 -14.00
CA LYS A 23 -37.33 -21.06 -14.97
C LYS A 23 -37.52 -19.61 -15.39
N THR A 24 -37.40 -18.65 -14.49
CA THR A 24 -37.46 -17.22 -14.84
C THR A 24 -36.27 -16.81 -15.70
N ALA A 25 -35.06 -17.29 -15.40
CA ALA A 25 -33.86 -17.02 -16.21
C ALA A 25 -33.93 -17.66 -17.61
N SER A 26 -34.51 -18.87 -17.73
CA SER A 26 -34.67 -19.55 -19.02
C SER A 26 -35.89 -19.05 -19.82
N ALA A 27 -36.95 -18.56 -19.16
CA ALA A 27 -38.05 -17.84 -19.82
C ALA A 27 -37.58 -16.47 -20.34
N GLN A 28 -36.71 -15.78 -19.60
CA GLN A 28 -36.10 -14.53 -20.07
C GLN A 28 -35.21 -14.76 -21.31
N MET A 29 -34.53 -15.91 -21.40
CA MET A 29 -33.73 -16.27 -22.58
C MET A 29 -34.53 -16.77 -23.79
N LEU A 30 -35.80 -17.18 -23.63
CA LEU A 30 -36.63 -17.68 -24.73
C LEU A 30 -37.58 -16.63 -25.31
N PHE A 31 -37.69 -15.44 -24.70
CA PHE A 31 -38.51 -14.35 -25.22
C PHE A 31 -37.77 -13.32 -26.09
N ASP A 32 -36.45 -13.46 -26.28
CA ASP A 32 -35.64 -12.46 -26.99
C ASP A 32 -35.17 -12.89 -28.41
N ASN A 33 -35.83 -13.90 -29.00
CA ASN A 33 -35.49 -14.38 -30.34
C ASN A 33 -36.69 -14.33 -31.28
N ARG A 34 -37.11 -13.10 -31.63
CA ARG A 34 -37.87 -12.80 -32.85
C ARG A 34 -37.90 -11.27 -33.10
N GLY A 35 -36.91 -10.75 -33.82
CA GLY A 35 -36.96 -9.40 -34.37
C GLY A 35 -35.59 -8.80 -34.64
N ASN A 36 -35.24 -8.66 -35.92
CA ASN A 36 -34.00 -8.05 -36.39
C ASN A 36 -33.79 -6.65 -35.82
N GLY A 37 -32.67 -6.46 -35.13
CA GLY A 37 -32.17 -5.16 -34.69
C GLY A 37 -30.73 -5.32 -34.20
N HIS A 38 -29.80 -4.64 -34.85
CA HIS A 38 -28.40 -4.59 -34.48
C HIS A 38 -28.27 -4.00 -33.06
N LEU A 39 -27.95 -4.82 -32.05
CA LEU A 39 -27.74 -4.36 -30.67
C LEU A 39 -26.56 -5.09 -30.03
N THR A 40 -25.47 -4.33 -29.86
CA THR A 40 -24.38 -4.62 -28.94
C THR A 40 -24.91 -4.64 -27.51
N GLU A 41 -24.96 -5.80 -26.87
CA GLU A 41 -25.30 -5.88 -25.44
C GLU A 41 -24.27 -5.11 -24.62
N THR A 42 -24.77 -4.05 -24.00
CA THR A 42 -24.00 -3.11 -23.20
C THR A 42 -23.88 -3.70 -21.79
N LEU A 43 -22.69 -4.16 -21.42
CA LEU A 43 -22.33 -4.46 -20.04
C LEU A 43 -22.30 -3.15 -19.24
N SER A 44 -23.46 -2.72 -18.73
CA SER A 44 -23.59 -1.56 -17.84
C SER A 44 -23.11 -1.93 -16.44
N GLY A 45 -21.78 -1.94 -16.25
CA GLY A 45 -21.23 -1.63 -14.94
C GLY A 45 -21.60 -0.17 -14.62
N ASP A 46 -22.06 0.10 -13.39
CA ASP A 46 -22.41 1.43 -12.90
C ASP A 46 -21.54 2.52 -13.54
N THR A 47 -22.15 3.16 -14.53
CA THR A 47 -21.52 4.17 -15.36
C THR A 47 -21.72 5.48 -14.67
N ASP A 48 -20.67 5.97 -14.01
CA ASP A 48 -20.45 7.40 -14.07
C ASP A 48 -20.06 7.71 -15.52
N SER A 49 -20.57 8.81 -16.09
CA SER A 49 -20.45 9.23 -17.49
C SER A 49 -19.01 9.43 -18.01
N ASN A 50 -18.00 9.11 -17.20
CA ASN A 50 -16.60 9.43 -17.38
C ASN A 50 -15.68 8.21 -17.68
N GLY A 51 -16.22 7.00 -17.87
CA GLY A 51 -15.41 5.84 -18.28
C GLY A 51 -14.47 5.30 -17.19
N LEU A 52 -14.83 5.47 -15.91
CA LEU A 52 -14.07 5.00 -14.75
C LEU A 52 -14.67 3.73 -14.13
N ILE A 53 -13.85 3.02 -13.37
CA ILE A 53 -14.20 1.88 -12.51
C ILE A 53 -13.87 2.29 -11.09
N VAL A 54 -14.79 2.05 -10.17
CA VAL A 54 -14.59 2.30 -8.74
C VAL A 54 -14.48 0.96 -8.03
N LEU A 55 -13.37 0.76 -7.33
CA LEU A 55 -13.15 -0.38 -6.45
C LEU A 55 -13.17 0.09 -5.00
N THR A 56 -14.02 -0.54 -4.19
CA THR A 56 -14.09 -0.36 -2.75
C THR A 56 -14.12 -1.71 -2.07
N GLY A 57 -13.45 -1.83 -0.93
CA GLY A 57 -13.48 -3.05 -0.14
C GLY A 57 -12.69 -2.91 1.14
N LYS A 58 -12.63 -4.00 1.89
CA LYS A 58 -11.87 -4.14 3.13
C LYS A 58 -10.85 -5.26 3.00
N ILE A 59 -9.64 -5.02 3.48
CA ILE A 59 -8.57 -6.02 3.52
C ILE A 59 -8.45 -6.55 4.96
N ILE A 60 -8.54 -7.87 5.11
CA ILE A 60 -8.49 -8.54 6.42
C ILE A 60 -7.49 -9.71 6.43
N SER A 61 -7.03 -10.08 7.61
CA SER A 61 -6.24 -11.30 7.82
C SER A 61 -7.12 -12.53 7.69
N ASP A 62 -6.68 -13.51 6.91
CA ASP A 62 -7.38 -14.80 6.74
C ASP A 62 -7.47 -15.59 8.06
N LYS A 63 -6.47 -15.41 8.94
CA LYS A 63 -6.31 -16.17 10.18
C LYS A 63 -7.32 -15.79 11.27
N ASP A 64 -7.56 -14.49 11.45
CA ASP A 64 -8.36 -13.97 12.57
C ASP A 64 -9.40 -12.92 12.15
N ASN A 65 -9.57 -12.68 10.86
CA ASN A 65 -10.48 -11.68 10.28
C ASN A 65 -10.25 -10.25 10.77
N LYS A 66 -9.09 -9.95 11.35
CA LYS A 66 -8.77 -8.57 11.75
C LYS A 66 -8.44 -7.72 10.53
N PRO A 67 -8.81 -6.42 10.53
CA PRO A 67 -8.40 -5.49 9.50
C PRO A 67 -6.88 -5.42 9.32
N ILE A 68 -6.43 -5.35 8.07
CA ILE A 68 -5.03 -5.10 7.73
C ILE A 68 -4.89 -3.63 7.36
N SER A 69 -4.42 -2.84 8.34
CA SER A 69 -4.19 -1.41 8.16
C SER A 69 -3.09 -1.12 7.13
N TYR A 70 -3.30 -0.11 6.30
CA TYR A 70 -2.28 0.42 5.38
C TYR A 70 -1.72 -0.60 4.37
N ALA A 71 -2.53 -1.58 3.98
CA ALA A 71 -2.24 -2.42 2.83
C ALA A 71 -2.17 -1.56 1.55
N SER A 72 -1.23 -1.87 0.66
CA SER A 72 -1.08 -1.19 -0.63
C SER A 72 -1.86 -1.91 -1.71
N ILE A 73 -2.57 -1.15 -2.54
CA ILE A 73 -3.32 -1.64 -3.69
C ILE A 73 -2.81 -0.90 -4.94
N SER A 74 -2.35 -1.61 -5.96
CA SER A 74 -1.74 -0.97 -7.14
C SER A 74 -2.04 -1.70 -8.45
N VAL A 75 -2.09 -0.96 -9.55
CA VAL A 75 -2.17 -1.45 -10.93
C VAL A 75 -0.97 -0.88 -11.69
N PRO A 76 0.15 -1.63 -11.80
CA PRO A 76 1.43 -1.13 -12.32
C PRO A 76 1.35 -0.55 -13.73
N SER A 77 0.65 -1.21 -14.64
CA SER A 77 0.49 -0.79 -16.04
C SER A 77 -0.11 0.61 -16.17
N GLY A 78 -0.99 0.99 -15.25
CA GLY A 78 -1.63 2.30 -15.19
C GLY A 78 -0.93 3.29 -14.27
N ASN A 79 0.19 2.91 -13.63
CA ASN A 79 0.89 3.68 -12.61
C ASN A 79 -0.07 4.27 -11.56
N CYS A 80 -1.06 3.49 -11.15
CA CYS A 80 -2.10 3.96 -10.24
C CYS A 80 -2.25 3.01 -9.05
N GLY A 81 -2.65 3.56 -7.91
CA GLY A 81 -2.78 2.81 -6.68
C GLY A 81 -3.35 3.65 -5.55
N THR A 82 -3.58 2.98 -4.44
CA THR A 82 -4.08 3.58 -3.19
C THR A 82 -3.54 2.77 -2.01
N VAL A 83 -3.81 3.26 -0.81
CA VAL A 83 -3.50 2.59 0.45
C VAL A 83 -4.80 2.42 1.22
N ALA A 84 -5.01 1.24 1.83
CA ALA A 84 -6.12 1.01 2.74
C ALA A 84 -5.95 1.85 4.01
N ASP A 85 -7.04 2.28 4.61
CA ASP A 85 -7.00 3.05 5.85
C ASP A 85 -6.64 2.18 7.07
N LYS A 86 -6.71 2.78 8.26
CA LYS A 86 -6.43 2.11 9.52
C LYS A 86 -7.38 0.93 9.82
N ASP A 87 -8.59 0.94 9.26
CA ASP A 87 -9.63 -0.08 9.45
C ASP A 87 -9.66 -1.07 8.26
N GLY A 88 -8.64 -1.01 7.40
CA GLY A 88 -8.45 -1.89 6.24
C GLY A 88 -9.34 -1.53 5.05
N ASP A 89 -10.12 -0.45 5.11
CA ASP A 89 -10.99 -0.02 4.03
C ASP A 89 -10.18 0.71 2.95
N PHE A 90 -10.48 0.45 1.67
CA PHE A 90 -9.82 1.12 0.56
C PHE A 90 -10.81 1.66 -0.46
N TYR A 91 -10.33 2.66 -1.20
CA TYR A 91 -11.03 3.29 -2.30
C TYR A 91 -10.05 3.54 -3.46
N LEU A 92 -10.36 3.02 -4.64
CA LEU A 92 -9.53 3.19 -5.84
C LEU A 92 -10.40 3.48 -7.06
N LYS A 93 -10.09 4.57 -7.77
CA LYS A 93 -10.66 4.88 -9.09
C LYS A 93 -9.66 4.46 -10.16
N LEU A 94 -10.13 3.70 -11.15
CA LEU A 94 -9.34 3.22 -12.28
C LEU A 94 -9.98 3.64 -13.60
N SER A 95 -9.17 3.82 -14.63
CA SER A 95 -9.68 3.95 -16.00
C SER A 95 -10.13 2.60 -16.55
N LYS A 96 -11.21 2.56 -17.33
CA LYS A 96 -11.69 1.32 -17.98
C LYS A 96 -10.66 0.66 -18.89
N VAL A 97 -9.66 1.40 -19.37
CA VAL A 97 -8.57 0.83 -20.18
C VAL A 97 -7.77 -0.23 -19.42
N LEU A 98 -7.77 -0.18 -18.08
CA LEU A 98 -7.05 -1.10 -17.20
C LEU A 98 -7.85 -2.37 -16.86
N LEU A 99 -9.02 -2.61 -17.47
CA LEU A 99 -9.89 -3.75 -17.13
C LEU A 99 -9.18 -5.11 -17.22
N ASN A 100 -8.32 -5.27 -18.21
CA ASN A 100 -7.63 -6.53 -18.46
C ASN A 100 -6.27 -6.60 -17.73
N ASP A 101 -5.89 -5.56 -17.00
CA ASP A 101 -4.64 -5.52 -16.26
C ASP A 101 -4.75 -6.24 -14.92
N THR A 102 -3.60 -6.32 -14.25
CA THR A 102 -3.46 -6.95 -12.95
C THR A 102 -3.41 -5.91 -11.84
N ILE A 103 -4.24 -6.10 -10.82
CA ILE A 103 -4.16 -5.39 -9.56
C ILE A 103 -3.39 -6.23 -8.54
N HIS A 104 -2.45 -5.62 -7.85
CA HIS A 104 -1.66 -6.22 -6.78
C HIS A 104 -2.07 -5.64 -5.44
N ILE A 105 -2.19 -6.52 -4.45
CA ILE A 105 -2.53 -6.19 -3.08
C ILE A 105 -1.46 -6.78 -2.17
N SER A 106 -0.83 -5.93 -1.37
CA SER A 106 0.30 -6.31 -0.52
C SER A 106 0.24 -5.61 0.83
N ALA A 107 0.73 -6.27 1.88
CA ALA A 107 0.90 -5.68 3.21
C ALA A 107 2.13 -6.28 3.90
N LEU A 108 2.79 -5.51 4.77
CA LEU A 108 3.95 -6.00 5.52
C LEU A 108 3.53 -7.17 6.43
N GLY A 109 4.28 -8.27 6.35
CA GLY A 109 3.97 -9.49 7.09
C GLY A 109 2.94 -10.40 6.43
N PHE A 110 2.45 -10.08 5.23
CA PHE A 110 1.45 -10.87 4.51
C PHE A 110 1.92 -11.28 3.10
N ARG A 111 1.42 -12.43 2.62
CA ARG A 111 1.63 -12.91 1.26
C ARG A 111 0.80 -12.04 0.28
N PRO A 112 1.42 -11.42 -0.73
CA PRO A 112 0.70 -10.60 -1.68
C PRO A 112 -0.27 -11.42 -2.54
N LYS A 113 -1.39 -10.82 -2.93
CA LYS A 113 -2.35 -11.40 -3.88
C LYS A 113 -2.45 -10.53 -5.13
N SER A 114 -2.73 -11.18 -6.26
CA SER A 114 -2.91 -10.51 -7.55
C SER A 114 -4.20 -10.98 -8.19
N PHE A 115 -4.92 -10.06 -8.83
CA PHE A 115 -6.18 -10.34 -9.50
C PHE A 115 -6.23 -9.61 -10.84
N CYS A 116 -6.99 -10.13 -11.81
CA CYS A 116 -7.41 -9.32 -12.95
C CYS A 116 -8.40 -8.25 -12.47
N VAL A 117 -8.22 -7.00 -12.92
CA VAL A 117 -9.07 -5.85 -12.56
C VAL A 117 -10.55 -6.14 -12.85
N LYS A 118 -10.85 -6.70 -14.03
CA LYS A 118 -12.21 -7.11 -14.40
C LYS A 118 -12.81 -8.08 -13.39
N ASN A 119 -12.08 -9.12 -13.00
CA ASN A 119 -12.59 -10.15 -12.11
C ASN A 119 -12.82 -9.62 -10.70
N ILE A 120 -11.85 -8.88 -10.14
CA ILE A 120 -12.00 -8.34 -8.79
C ILE A 120 -13.12 -7.30 -8.72
N SER A 121 -13.34 -6.53 -9.80
CA SER A 121 -14.42 -5.54 -9.86
C SER A 121 -15.81 -6.16 -9.74
N ILE A 122 -15.98 -7.41 -10.18
CA ILE A 122 -17.22 -8.17 -10.03
C ILE A 122 -17.31 -8.73 -8.61
N VAL A 123 -16.22 -9.35 -8.11
CA VAL A 123 -16.19 -9.95 -6.77
C VAL A 123 -16.53 -8.93 -5.68
N LEU A 124 -15.91 -7.75 -5.72
CA LEU A 124 -16.09 -6.71 -4.71
C LEU A 124 -17.50 -6.11 -4.66
N LYS A 125 -18.28 -6.23 -5.74
CA LYS A 125 -19.70 -5.80 -5.74
C LYS A 125 -20.58 -6.69 -4.87
N TYR A 126 -20.27 -7.97 -4.78
CA TYR A 126 -21.07 -8.94 -4.02
C TYR A 126 -20.46 -9.25 -2.65
N ASN A 127 -19.12 -9.27 -2.56
CA ASN A 127 -18.39 -9.49 -1.33
C ASN A 127 -17.19 -8.53 -1.27
N PRO A 128 -17.32 -7.38 -0.58
CA PRO A 128 -16.29 -6.33 -0.55
C PRO A 128 -15.13 -6.68 0.40
N ILE A 129 -14.75 -7.95 0.51
CA ILE A 129 -13.71 -8.44 1.42
C ILE A 129 -12.61 -9.13 0.64
N ILE A 130 -11.36 -8.75 0.92
CA ILE A 130 -10.16 -9.41 0.41
C ILE A 130 -9.36 -9.92 1.61
N THR A 131 -9.10 -11.23 1.65
CA THR A 131 -8.27 -11.83 2.70
C THR A 131 -6.80 -11.89 2.27
N LEU A 132 -5.86 -11.69 3.18
CA LEU A 132 -4.43 -11.99 2.97
C LEU A 132 -3.95 -13.00 4.01
N ASN A 133 -3.02 -13.87 3.60
CA ASN A 133 -2.39 -14.84 4.48
C ASN A 133 -1.13 -14.25 5.09
N GLU A 134 -0.86 -14.53 6.37
CA GLU A 134 0.41 -14.15 7.01
C GLU A 134 1.61 -14.82 6.31
N LEU A 135 2.77 -14.18 6.35
CA LEU A 135 4.05 -14.80 6.00
C LEU A 135 4.53 -15.66 7.17
N ASP A 136 5.03 -16.86 6.88
CA ASP A 136 5.51 -17.82 7.90
C ASP A 136 6.86 -17.42 8.55
N ASN A 137 7.32 -16.18 8.36
CA ASN A 137 8.65 -15.76 8.77
C ASN A 137 8.67 -15.24 10.21
N GLN A 138 9.20 -16.06 11.12
CA GLN A 138 9.61 -15.62 12.46
C GLN A 138 10.90 -14.80 12.32
N LEU A 139 10.89 -13.55 12.78
CA LEU A 139 12.09 -12.74 12.94
C LEU A 139 13.06 -13.50 13.86
N LYS A 140 14.29 -13.76 13.40
CA LYS A 140 15.32 -14.38 14.25
C LYS A 140 15.66 -13.41 15.38
N GLU A 141 15.46 -13.85 16.62
CA GLU A 141 15.93 -13.12 17.79
C GLU A 141 17.46 -13.09 17.77
N VAL A 142 18.04 -11.89 17.81
CA VAL A 142 19.48 -11.71 17.90
C VAL A 142 19.82 -11.17 19.28
N VAL A 143 20.73 -11.87 19.96
CA VAL A 143 21.31 -11.43 21.24
C VAL A 143 22.39 -10.40 20.94
N ILE A 144 22.16 -9.15 21.36
CA ILE A 144 23.14 -8.07 21.23
C ILE A 144 24.04 -8.10 22.47
N SER A 145 25.36 -8.22 22.26
CA SER A 145 26.36 -8.15 23.33
C SER A 145 26.82 -6.72 23.52
N ALA A 146 26.79 -6.20 24.75
CA ALA A 146 27.18 -4.83 25.05
C ALA A 146 28.70 -4.68 25.09
N LYS A 147 29.30 -4.10 24.05
CA LYS A 147 30.66 -3.53 24.05
C LYS A 147 30.69 -2.19 23.31
N LYS A 148 31.85 -1.52 23.33
CA LYS A 148 32.09 -0.10 23.00
C LYS A 148 31.20 0.40 21.84
N ILE A 149 30.21 1.22 22.20
CA ILE A 149 29.17 1.74 21.32
C ILE A 149 29.78 2.78 20.36
N ASN A 150 29.91 2.45 19.07
CA ASN A 150 30.24 3.42 18.04
C ASN A 150 28.98 3.79 17.25
N VAL A 151 28.42 4.96 17.53
CA VAL A 151 27.23 5.48 16.85
C VAL A 151 27.64 6.51 15.81
N ARG A 152 27.15 6.35 14.58
CA ARG A 152 27.33 7.34 13.50
C ARG A 152 26.00 7.67 12.84
N THR A 153 25.94 8.86 12.25
CA THR A 153 24.82 9.30 11.41
C THR A 153 25.20 9.12 9.94
N LEU A 154 24.35 8.45 9.17
CA LEU A 154 24.50 8.21 7.74
C LEU A 154 23.34 8.83 6.97
N GLY A 155 23.57 9.25 5.72
CA GLY A 155 22.56 9.88 4.88
C GLY A 155 22.66 11.41 4.87
N ASN A 156 21.56 12.08 4.55
CA ASN A 156 21.49 13.51 4.38
C ASN A 156 20.83 14.18 5.59
N THR A 157 21.55 15.09 6.24
CA THR A 157 21.11 15.79 7.46
C THR A 157 20.51 17.17 7.19
N SER A 158 20.28 17.53 5.92
CA SER A 158 19.74 18.84 5.55
C SER A 158 18.36 19.12 6.19
N CYS A 159 18.26 20.26 6.86
CA CYS A 159 17.01 20.86 7.33
C CYS A 159 16.66 22.13 6.54
N SER A 160 17.14 22.26 5.30
CA SER A 160 16.92 23.44 4.45
C SER A 160 15.42 23.75 4.29
N LYS A 161 15.06 25.02 4.39
CA LYS A 161 13.71 25.51 4.08
C LYS A 161 13.56 25.97 2.62
N SER A 162 14.67 26.18 1.92
CA SER A 162 14.72 26.72 0.55
C SER A 162 14.86 25.65 -0.52
N ILE A 163 15.31 24.45 -0.16
CA ILE A 163 15.42 23.31 -1.06
C ILE A 163 14.59 22.19 -0.45
N SER A 164 13.57 21.74 -1.17
CA SER A 164 12.66 20.71 -0.70
C SER A 164 12.20 19.79 -1.83
N VAL A 165 11.72 18.62 -1.43
CA VAL A 165 11.02 17.66 -2.27
C VAL A 165 9.74 17.27 -1.54
N GLY A 166 8.65 16.98 -2.24
CA GLY A 166 7.38 16.80 -1.56
C GLY A 166 6.32 16.11 -2.40
N PHE A 167 5.20 15.84 -1.75
CA PHE A 167 4.04 15.18 -2.33
C PHE A 167 2.80 16.08 -2.24
N PRO A 168 1.96 16.15 -3.29
CA PRO A 168 0.64 16.77 -3.21
C PRO A 168 -0.38 15.84 -2.54
N LEU A 169 -1.42 16.38 -1.89
CA LEU A 169 -2.50 15.64 -1.18
C LEU A 169 -3.08 14.44 -1.92
N LYS A 170 -3.12 14.49 -3.26
CA LYS A 170 -3.70 13.45 -4.10
C LYS A 170 -2.74 12.28 -4.39
N ALA A 171 -1.54 12.28 -3.81
CA ALA A 171 -0.48 11.31 -4.07
C ALA A 171 -0.36 10.25 -2.95
N LEU A 172 -1.51 9.73 -2.50
CA LEU A 172 -1.52 8.63 -1.51
C LEU A 172 -0.82 7.40 -2.11
N GLY A 173 0.02 6.74 -1.32
CA GLY A 173 0.89 5.65 -1.75
C GLY A 173 2.22 6.11 -2.34
N SER A 174 2.40 7.40 -2.65
CA SER A 174 3.68 7.89 -3.17
C SER A 174 4.79 7.79 -2.13
N GLU A 175 5.98 7.51 -2.62
CA GLU A 175 7.12 7.16 -1.79
C GLU A 175 8.38 7.89 -2.24
N LEU A 176 9.18 8.30 -1.26
CA LEU A 176 10.43 9.03 -1.43
C LEU A 176 11.47 8.35 -0.58
N GLY A 177 12.63 8.07 -1.15
CA GLY A 177 13.71 7.38 -0.47
C GLY A 177 15.10 7.91 -0.78
N VAL A 178 16.05 7.54 0.05
CA VAL A 178 17.47 7.82 -0.16
C VAL A 178 18.27 6.55 0.07
N ARG A 179 19.42 6.43 -0.61
CA ARG A 179 20.41 5.39 -0.29
C ARG A 179 21.16 5.77 0.98
N ILE A 180 21.31 4.80 1.88
CA ILE A 180 22.15 4.89 3.07
C ILE A 180 23.31 3.92 2.89
N ALA A 181 24.53 4.46 2.85
CA ALA A 181 25.75 3.67 2.67
C ALA A 181 26.24 3.09 4.00
N LEU A 182 25.77 1.88 4.35
CA LEU A 182 26.15 1.22 5.61
C LEU A 182 27.57 0.64 5.53
N GLY A 183 28.00 0.24 4.32
CA GLY A 183 29.25 -0.48 4.11
C GLY A 183 29.13 -1.98 4.44
N LYS A 184 30.27 -2.61 4.74
CA LYS A 184 30.37 -4.07 4.88
C LYS A 184 30.03 -4.59 6.28
N LYS A 185 30.04 -3.74 7.30
CA LYS A 185 29.76 -4.17 8.67
C LYS A 185 28.27 -4.32 8.88
N THR A 186 27.89 -5.29 9.70
CA THR A 186 26.53 -5.35 10.24
C THR A 186 26.37 -4.17 11.20
N VAL A 187 25.24 -3.48 11.12
CA VAL A 187 24.93 -2.35 12.00
C VAL A 187 23.51 -2.46 12.53
N LEU A 188 23.30 -2.01 13.76
CA LEU A 188 21.99 -1.86 14.38
C LEU A 188 21.44 -0.47 14.07
N PHE A 189 20.19 -0.40 13.61
CA PHE A 189 19.53 0.88 13.39
C PHE A 189 18.97 1.42 14.71
N ARG A 190 19.38 2.64 15.08
CA ARG A 190 18.92 3.29 16.31
C ARG A 190 17.80 4.28 16.06
N SER A 191 17.91 5.10 15.03
CA SER A 191 16.86 6.06 14.71
C SER A 191 16.90 6.52 13.27
N PHE A 192 15.74 6.91 12.74
CA PHE A 192 15.59 7.57 11.45
C PHE A 192 15.11 9.00 11.66
N SER A 193 15.71 9.97 10.98
CA SER A 193 15.36 11.38 11.11
C SER A 193 15.14 12.04 9.75
N PHE A 194 14.18 12.96 9.71
CA PHE A 194 13.86 13.77 8.55
C PHE A 194 13.25 15.10 8.99
N ASN A 195 13.29 16.12 8.14
CA ASN A 195 12.71 17.43 8.45
C ASN A 195 11.60 17.79 7.46
N ILE A 196 10.47 18.26 7.99
CA ILE A 196 9.39 18.85 7.20
C ILE A 196 9.63 20.35 7.11
N SER A 197 9.97 20.84 5.91
CA SER A 197 10.23 22.26 5.68
C SER A 197 8.92 23.05 5.66
N GLN A 198 7.88 22.50 5.03
CA GLN A 198 6.58 23.15 4.83
C GLN A 198 5.48 22.08 4.72
N THR A 199 4.29 22.39 5.23
CA THR A 199 3.10 21.55 5.02
C THR A 199 1.85 22.41 5.02
N ARG A 200 0.86 22.04 4.21
CA ARG A 200 -0.51 22.60 4.21
C ARG A 200 -1.55 21.52 4.55
N LEU A 201 -1.13 20.52 5.29
CA LEU A 201 -1.94 19.36 5.69
C LEU A 201 -2.16 19.42 7.19
N ASP A 202 -3.37 19.11 7.63
CA ASP A 202 -3.71 19.09 9.06
C ASP A 202 -3.02 17.89 9.73
N THR A 203 -3.04 16.75 9.04
CA THR A 203 -2.40 15.51 9.47
C THR A 203 -1.86 14.74 8.28
N CYS A 204 -0.75 14.05 8.46
CA CYS A 204 -0.19 13.08 7.52
C CYS A 204 0.39 11.91 8.31
N THR A 205 0.27 10.71 7.77
CA THR A 205 0.95 9.52 8.30
C THR A 205 1.83 8.95 7.20
N PHE A 206 3.09 8.74 7.52
CA PHE A 206 4.04 8.06 6.65
C PHE A 206 4.41 6.69 7.21
N ARG A 207 4.55 5.70 6.34
CA ARG A 207 5.19 4.42 6.63
C ARG A 207 6.67 4.51 6.27
N LEU A 208 7.53 4.19 7.23
CA LEU A 208 8.94 3.97 6.99
C LEU A 208 9.11 2.60 6.33
N ASN A 209 9.86 2.57 5.24
CA ASN A 209 10.29 1.35 4.57
C ASN A 209 11.83 1.30 4.49
N ILE A 210 12.38 0.09 4.49
CA ILE A 210 13.82 -0.16 4.30
C ILE A 210 13.95 -1.21 3.22
N TYR A 211 14.72 -0.92 2.17
CA TYR A 211 14.87 -1.83 1.04
C TYR A 211 16.31 -2.31 0.87
N ALA A 212 16.46 -3.58 0.49
CA ALA A 212 17.65 -4.03 -0.19
C ALA A 212 17.78 -3.33 -1.55
N LEU A 213 19.03 -3.07 -1.96
CA LEU A 213 19.34 -2.46 -3.24
C LEU A 213 19.79 -3.52 -4.25
N HIS A 214 19.15 -3.56 -5.41
CA HIS A 214 19.62 -4.31 -6.57
C HIS A 214 20.06 -3.34 -7.66
N ASN A 215 21.32 -3.45 -8.10
CA ASN A 215 21.93 -2.50 -9.05
C ASN A 215 21.81 -1.03 -8.61
N GLY A 216 21.81 -0.79 -7.30
CA GLY A 216 21.67 0.56 -6.72
C GLY A 216 20.25 1.13 -6.75
N ILE A 217 19.23 0.33 -7.05
CA ILE A 217 17.80 0.71 -7.04
C ILE A 217 17.09 -0.06 -5.90
N PRO A 218 16.16 0.57 -5.14
CA PRO A 218 15.38 -0.16 -4.13
C PRO A 218 14.59 -1.31 -4.76
N ALA A 219 14.62 -2.48 -4.14
CA ALA A 219 13.97 -3.69 -4.65
C ALA A 219 13.08 -4.37 -3.60
N GLU A 220 13.66 -5.13 -2.68
CA GLU A 220 12.92 -5.90 -1.66
C GLU A 220 12.79 -5.12 -0.36
N ASN A 221 11.58 -4.97 0.17
CA ASN A 221 11.34 -4.36 1.49
C ASN A 221 11.73 -5.35 2.60
N LEU A 222 12.63 -4.93 3.47
CA LEU A 222 13.22 -5.73 4.55
C LEU A 222 12.41 -5.66 5.85
N LEU A 223 11.40 -4.79 5.92
CA LEU A 223 10.51 -4.71 7.09
C LEU A 223 9.38 -5.74 6.98
N THR A 224 9.01 -6.31 8.12
CA THR A 224 7.87 -7.25 8.23
C THR A 224 6.69 -6.66 9.00
N GLN A 225 6.85 -5.46 9.56
CA GLN A 225 5.82 -4.75 10.32
C GLN A 225 5.86 -3.25 10.02
N ASN A 226 4.71 -2.59 10.15
CA ASN A 226 4.59 -1.16 9.91
C ASN A 226 5.38 -0.36 10.97
N ILE A 227 6.18 0.59 10.51
CA ILE A 227 6.76 1.66 11.35
C ILE A 227 6.15 2.97 10.86
N LEU A 228 5.18 3.49 11.62
CA LEU A 228 4.39 4.65 11.20
C LEU A 228 4.82 5.91 11.95
N VAL A 229 4.85 7.03 11.24
CA VAL A 229 5.09 8.36 11.81
C VAL A 229 3.99 9.32 11.40
N GLY A 230 3.29 9.85 12.42
CA GLY A 230 2.33 10.92 12.25
C GLY A 230 3.00 12.29 12.25
N ILE A 231 2.57 13.16 11.35
CA ILE A 231 3.08 14.52 11.15
C ILE A 231 1.90 15.48 11.15
N SER A 232 2.01 16.56 11.91
CA SER A 232 1.01 17.63 11.98
C SER A 232 1.61 19.04 11.94
N LYS A 233 2.95 19.14 11.89
CA LYS A 233 3.66 20.43 11.89
C LYS A 233 4.98 20.34 11.12
N THR A 234 5.58 21.49 10.88
CA THR A 234 6.94 21.58 10.33
C THR A 234 7.98 21.27 11.41
N GLY A 235 9.19 20.95 10.98
CA GLY A 235 10.33 20.70 11.86
C GLY A 235 10.90 19.29 11.76
N LEU A 236 11.83 18.99 12.66
CA LEU A 236 12.58 17.75 12.70
C LEU A 236 11.76 16.66 13.38
N TYR A 237 11.64 15.53 12.68
CA TYR A 237 11.06 14.30 13.19
C TYR A 237 12.18 13.27 13.38
N LYS A 238 12.10 12.51 14.47
CA LYS A 238 13.01 11.42 14.80
C LYS A 238 12.21 10.20 15.26
N ILE A 239 12.35 9.10 14.54
CA ILE A 239 11.71 7.81 14.84
C ILE A 239 12.73 6.94 15.58
N ASP A 240 12.36 6.42 16.74
CA ASP A 240 13.16 5.42 17.45
C ASP A 240 13.02 4.05 16.76
N LEU A 241 14.15 3.45 16.40
CA LEU A 241 14.21 2.17 15.70
C LEU A 241 14.71 1.03 16.59
N LEU A 242 15.19 1.33 17.81
CA LEU A 242 15.68 0.31 18.73
C LEU A 242 14.65 -0.78 19.06
N PRO A 243 13.35 -0.49 19.26
CA PRO A 243 12.35 -1.52 19.55
C PRO A 243 12.22 -2.58 18.45
N TYR A 244 12.57 -2.24 17.21
CA TYR A 244 12.46 -3.11 16.04
C TYR A 244 13.69 -3.99 15.82
N LYS A 245 14.79 -3.76 16.58
CA LYS A 245 16.03 -4.56 16.55
C LYS A 245 16.57 -4.82 15.13
N LEU A 246 16.54 -3.79 14.28
CA LEU A 246 16.87 -3.91 12.86
C LEU A 246 18.40 -3.97 12.67
N LEU A 247 18.91 -5.18 12.40
CA LEU A 247 20.30 -5.43 12.04
C LEU A 247 20.42 -5.55 10.53
N MET A 248 21.26 -4.71 9.93
CA MET A 248 21.40 -4.62 8.48
C MET A 248 22.87 -4.65 8.09
N GLN A 249 23.17 -5.23 6.93
CA GLN A 249 24.49 -5.26 6.33
C GLN A 249 24.38 -4.89 4.85
N GLY A 250 25.35 -4.14 4.33
CA GLY A 250 25.31 -3.64 2.97
C GLY A 250 24.44 -2.39 2.84
N ASP A 251 24.57 -1.72 1.71
CA ASP A 251 23.82 -0.48 1.49
C ASP A 251 22.33 -0.75 1.32
N VAL A 252 21.51 0.12 1.91
CA VAL A 252 20.05 0.04 1.87
C VAL A 252 19.47 1.32 1.28
N ALA A 253 18.21 1.26 0.85
CA ALA A 253 17.40 2.46 0.72
C ALA A 253 16.47 2.60 1.93
N VAL A 254 16.31 3.82 2.42
CA VAL A 254 15.33 4.16 3.45
C VAL A 254 14.36 5.18 2.87
N SER A 255 13.07 4.95 3.05
CA SER A 255 12.03 5.77 2.42
C SER A 255 10.83 5.99 3.32
N LEU A 256 10.06 7.03 2.99
CA LEU A 256 8.77 7.33 3.56
C LEU A 256 7.70 7.23 2.47
N GLU A 257 6.72 6.36 2.70
CA GLU A 257 5.54 6.16 1.88
C GLU A 257 4.35 6.85 2.53
N TRP A 258 3.60 7.64 1.77
CA TRP A 258 2.41 8.32 2.26
C TRP A 258 1.24 7.34 2.38
N VAL A 259 0.77 7.07 3.60
CA VAL A 259 -0.30 6.08 3.85
C VAL A 259 -1.62 6.66 4.37
N ASP A 260 -1.62 7.88 4.92
CA ASP A 260 -2.86 8.60 5.31
C ASP A 260 -2.60 10.11 5.40
N GLY A 261 -3.63 10.93 5.27
CA GLY A 261 -3.54 12.37 5.49
C GLY A 261 -4.82 13.13 5.20
N LYS A 262 -4.96 14.30 5.83
CA LYS A 262 -6.15 15.15 5.70
C LYS A 262 -5.77 16.62 5.60
N SER A 263 -6.59 17.38 4.88
CA SER A 263 -6.55 18.84 4.84
C SER A 263 -7.98 19.37 4.84
N SER A 264 -8.26 20.25 5.80
CA SER A 264 -9.51 21.00 5.94
C SER A 264 -9.90 21.79 4.68
N THR A 265 -8.91 22.12 3.85
CA THR A 265 -9.13 22.85 2.58
C THR A 265 -9.27 21.93 1.35
N ASN A 266 -9.18 20.60 1.52
CA ASN A 266 -9.15 19.60 0.43
C ASN A 266 -8.04 19.81 -0.62
N VAL A 267 -7.09 20.69 -0.34
CA VAL A 267 -5.85 20.90 -1.10
C VAL A 267 -4.69 20.96 -0.12
N GLY A 268 -3.51 20.54 -0.56
CA GLY A 268 -2.33 20.61 0.28
C GLY A 268 -1.17 19.84 -0.29
N ALA A 269 -0.03 20.01 0.35
CA ALA A 269 1.20 19.30 0.05
C ALA A 269 2.07 19.28 1.31
N VAL A 270 2.96 18.31 1.36
CA VAL A 270 3.98 18.18 2.39
C VAL A 270 5.34 18.16 1.72
N PHE A 271 6.26 18.95 2.26
CA PHE A 271 7.59 19.16 1.73
C PHE A 271 8.63 18.76 2.77
N PHE A 272 9.50 17.84 2.38
CA PHE A 272 10.69 17.43 3.11
C PHE A 272 11.84 18.35 2.73
N SER A 273 12.65 18.75 3.71
CA SER A 273 13.92 19.40 3.45
C SER A 273 14.81 18.54 2.57
N ALA A 274 15.59 19.18 1.71
CA ALA A 274 16.51 18.52 0.80
C ALA A 274 17.82 19.32 0.67
N SER A 275 18.79 18.76 -0.06
CA SER A 275 20.02 19.46 -0.43
C SER A 275 20.41 19.15 -1.87
N LEU A 276 21.24 20.03 -2.44
CA LEU A 276 21.85 19.84 -3.76
C LEU A 276 22.96 18.79 -3.72
N LEU A 277 23.37 18.31 -4.89
CA LEU A 277 24.47 17.35 -5.11
C LEU A 277 24.26 15.98 -4.45
N SER A 278 23.02 15.68 -4.07
CA SER A 278 22.60 14.37 -3.58
C SER A 278 21.62 13.72 -4.57
N SER A 279 21.05 12.58 -4.23
CA SER A 279 19.99 11.95 -5.02
C SER A 279 18.95 11.31 -4.13
N CYS A 280 17.70 11.33 -4.56
CA CYS A 280 16.63 10.52 -4.00
C CYS A 280 16.02 9.61 -5.05
N TYR A 281 15.28 8.61 -4.56
CA TYR A 281 14.40 7.76 -5.35
C TYR A 281 12.97 8.15 -5.06
N HIS A 282 12.09 8.08 -6.05
CA HIS A 282 10.67 8.25 -5.84
C HIS A 282 9.86 7.29 -6.71
N ARG A 283 8.63 7.02 -6.28
CA ARG A 283 7.62 6.29 -7.06
C ARG A 283 6.22 6.74 -6.63
N GLU A 284 5.24 6.57 -7.51
CA GLU A 284 3.88 7.07 -7.27
C GLU A 284 3.05 6.16 -6.35
N ASN A 285 3.34 4.87 -6.36
CA ASN A 285 2.72 3.86 -5.51
C ASN A 285 3.60 2.59 -5.44
N THR A 286 3.24 1.62 -4.60
CA THR A 286 4.02 0.38 -4.40
C THR A 286 4.21 -0.46 -5.68
N GLY A 287 3.29 -0.35 -6.66
CA GLY A 287 3.36 -1.06 -7.93
C GLY A 287 4.13 -0.31 -9.04
N ALA A 288 4.55 0.92 -8.79
CA ALA A 288 5.29 1.73 -9.75
C ALA A 288 6.80 1.49 -9.67
N ASP A 289 7.48 1.64 -10.80
CA ASP A 289 8.94 1.59 -10.86
C ASP A 289 9.57 2.77 -10.12
N TRP A 290 10.73 2.51 -9.50
CA TRP A 290 11.53 3.55 -8.86
C TRP A 290 12.20 4.45 -9.89
N THR A 291 11.97 5.75 -9.79
CA THR A 291 12.67 6.78 -10.54
C THR A 291 13.72 7.44 -9.66
N ARG A 292 14.94 7.63 -10.19
CA ARG A 292 16.03 8.32 -9.46
C ARG A 292 16.11 9.79 -9.87
N LEU A 293 15.88 10.68 -8.91
CA LEU A 293 16.13 12.11 -9.06
C LEU A 293 17.59 12.41 -8.69
N LYS A 294 18.39 12.87 -9.66
CA LYS A 294 19.79 13.25 -9.45
C LYS A 294 19.92 14.75 -9.16
N GLY A 295 20.90 15.11 -8.34
CA GLY A 295 21.24 16.51 -8.03
C GLY A 295 20.44 17.10 -6.86
N ILE A 296 19.34 16.47 -6.44
CA ILE A 296 18.57 16.83 -5.25
C ILE A 296 18.33 15.55 -4.44
N GLY A 297 18.59 15.60 -3.13
CA GLY A 297 18.30 14.49 -2.23
C GLY A 297 17.56 14.95 -0.98
N ALA A 298 16.56 14.18 -0.56
CA ALA A 298 15.82 14.41 0.68
C ALA A 298 16.76 14.35 1.90
N GLY A 299 16.48 15.17 2.91
CA GLY A 299 17.18 15.26 4.19
C GLY A 299 16.84 14.09 5.12
N PHE A 300 17.05 12.87 4.64
CA PHE A 300 16.79 11.62 5.34
C PHE A 300 18.11 11.06 5.87
N ASN A 301 18.19 10.80 7.17
CA ASN A 301 19.37 10.24 7.81
C ASN A 301 19.04 9.20 8.87
N LEU A 302 20.01 8.35 9.14
CA LEU A 302 19.89 7.19 10.01
C LEU A 302 21.04 7.22 11.02
N GLN A 303 20.73 7.12 12.32
CA GLN A 303 21.73 6.78 13.32
C GLN A 303 21.87 5.27 13.39
N VAL A 304 23.10 4.79 13.22
CA VAL A 304 23.44 3.38 13.30
C VAL A 304 24.52 3.15 14.33
N GLU A 305 24.51 1.96 14.89
CA GLU A 305 25.52 1.44 15.81
C GLU A 305 26.23 0.28 15.14
N ASP A 306 27.56 0.30 15.13
CA ASP A 306 28.34 -0.81 14.59
C ASP A 306 28.09 -2.10 15.37
N GLY A 307 27.70 -3.15 14.66
CA GLY A 307 27.82 -4.52 15.16
C GLY A 307 29.26 -5.02 15.01
N ASP A 308 29.61 -6.02 15.81
CA ASP A 308 30.90 -6.71 15.75
C ASP A 308 31.17 -7.36 14.38
#